data_AF-A0A816W9L0-F1
#
_entry.id   AF-A0A816W9L0-F1
#
_cell.length_a   1.000
_cell.length_b   1.000
_cell.length_c   1.000
_cell.angle_alpha   90.00
_cell.angle_beta   90.00
_cell.angle_gamma   90.00
#
_symmetry.space_group_name_H-M   'P 1'
#
loop_
_entity.id
_entity.type
_entity.pdbx_description
1 polymer ?
#
loop_
_entity_poly.entity_id
_entity_poly.type
_entity_poly.pdbx_seq_one_letter_code
_entity_poly.pdbx_strand_id
1 'polypeptide(L)'
;MSSDGDNNISTPVAVASCVAMALFYVLILYAPTVILRLPSPSSFYNFMIRRFVCAAISTVASLVFTAYILPIKSWEASLILGVFGIRKDHLWQGVVYPLLLTSLIYAGSLVLNLLLLLESWKESGGGCSSFSKFRSFVQAIPACILTCVSDVSFWRNLVVAPLTEELVFRACMVPLLLCAGFRIYYAIFLCPILFSLAHLNHFREMYIKHNRSYIKASLIVGLQLGYTVVFGAYASFLFIRTGHLAAPLFAHIFCNYMGLPVLLHPRGKGLVSAAALAGVVGFVTLLFPLTKPLMYNDRTNNCPCWLGYCLWN
;
A
#
# COMPACT_ATOMS: atom_id res chain seq x y z
N MET A 1 -5.17 34.54 -11.94
CA MET A 1 -4.59 35.81 -11.45
C MET A 1 -4.48 35.72 -9.94
N SER A 2 -3.31 36.08 -9.44
CA SER A 2 -2.73 35.77 -8.14
C SER A 2 -3.16 36.68 -6.99
N SER A 3 -3.57 36.07 -5.88
CA SER A 3 -3.43 36.47 -4.46
C SER A 3 -4.00 35.27 -3.68
N ASP A 4 -3.23 34.46 -2.97
CA ASP A 4 -2.38 34.84 -1.85
C ASP A 4 -1.01 34.17 -1.93
N GLY A 5 0.04 34.98 -1.95
CA GLY A 5 1.35 34.56 -1.48
C GLY A 5 1.30 34.54 0.04
N ASP A 6 1.50 33.36 0.63
CA ASP A 6 2.26 33.15 1.86
C ASP A 6 2.20 31.65 2.20
N ASN A 7 3.38 31.01 2.15
CA ASN A 7 3.69 29.61 2.48
C ASN A 7 3.64 28.56 1.35
N ASN A 8 4.22 28.86 0.19
CA ASN A 8 4.62 27.80 -0.74
C ASN A 8 5.94 27.19 -0.28
N ILE A 9 5.90 25.93 0.16
CA ILE A 9 7.11 25.15 0.46
C ILE A 9 8.00 25.17 -0.79
N SER A 10 9.30 25.42 -0.63
CA SER A 10 10.19 25.41 -1.77
C SER A 10 10.36 23.97 -2.30
N THR A 11 10.38 23.82 -3.63
CA THR A 11 10.65 22.55 -4.32
C THR A 11 11.84 21.77 -3.74
N PRO A 12 13.03 22.36 -3.50
CA PRO A 12 14.14 21.64 -2.91
C PRO A 12 13.86 21.15 -1.49
N VAL A 13 13.16 21.94 -0.65
CA VAL A 13 12.81 21.53 0.72
C VAL A 13 11.84 20.35 0.71
N ALA A 14 10.84 20.35 -0.17
CA ALA A 14 9.91 19.23 -0.28
C ALA A 14 10.60 17.94 -0.74
N VAL A 15 11.44 18.02 -1.78
CA VAL A 15 12.19 16.84 -2.28
C VAL A 15 13.17 16.33 -1.22
N ALA A 16 13.93 17.22 -0.58
CA ALA A 16 14.87 16.86 0.49
C ALA A 16 14.14 16.20 1.67
N SER A 17 12.97 16.73 2.05
CA SER A 17 12.12 16.17 3.10
C SER A 17 11.62 14.76 2.75
N CYS A 18 11.17 14.54 1.51
CA CYS A 18 10.74 13.22 1.05
C CYS A 18 11.89 12.21 1.05
N VAL A 19 13.07 12.61 0.55
CA VAL A 19 14.27 11.77 0.56
C VAL A 19 14.70 11.46 2.00
N ALA A 20 14.72 12.46 2.88
CA ALA A 20 15.09 12.30 4.28
C ALA A 20 14.14 11.33 5.01
N MET A 21 12.82 11.47 4.83
CA MET A 21 11.84 10.56 5.42
C MET A 21 11.97 9.13 4.87
N ALA A 22 12.18 8.96 3.56
CA ALA A 22 12.39 7.65 2.96
C ALA A 22 13.64 6.97 3.51
N LEU A 23 14.76 7.69 3.58
CA LEU A 23 16.00 7.18 4.13
C LEU A 23 15.86 6.85 5.62
N PHE A 24 15.26 7.75 6.41
CA PHE A 24 15.05 7.54 7.83
C PHE A 24 14.19 6.30 8.10
N TYR A 25 13.10 6.13 7.36
CA TYR A 25 12.22 4.96 7.45
C TYR A 25 12.96 3.66 7.17
N VAL A 26 13.79 3.61 6.13
CA VAL A 26 14.57 2.40 5.79
C VAL A 26 15.66 2.13 6.81
N LEU A 27 16.44 3.16 7.14
CA LEU A 27 17.61 3.05 7.99
C LEU A 27 17.21 2.53 9.37
N ILE A 28 16.18 3.10 9.98
CA ILE A 28 15.73 2.67 11.32
C ILE A 28 15.11 1.26 11.30
N LEU A 29 14.51 0.84 10.18
CA LEU A 29 13.86 -0.47 10.05
C LEU A 29 14.86 -1.61 9.80
N TYR A 30 15.95 -1.36 9.06
CA TYR A 30 16.90 -2.39 8.63
C TYR A 30 18.27 -2.31 9.33
N ALA A 31 18.63 -1.17 9.91
CA ALA A 31 19.86 -1.00 10.68
C ALA A 31 19.63 -0.53 12.14
N PRO A 32 18.64 -1.04 12.89
CA PRO A 32 18.38 -0.60 14.26
C PRO A 32 19.55 -0.87 15.20
N THR A 33 20.30 -1.95 14.97
CA THR A 33 21.52 -2.28 15.75
C THR A 33 22.65 -1.27 15.55
N VAL A 34 22.76 -0.68 14.35
CA VAL A 34 23.80 0.30 14.04
C VAL A 34 23.39 1.70 14.52
N ILE A 35 22.12 2.06 14.31
CA ILE A 35 21.62 3.42 14.58
C ILE A 35 21.25 3.61 16.04
N LEU A 36 20.50 2.66 16.61
CA LEU A 36 19.99 2.73 17.98
C LEU A 36 20.89 1.97 18.96
N ARG A 37 22.04 1.44 18.50
CA ARG A 37 22.98 0.60 19.28
C ARG A 37 22.29 -0.53 20.05
N LEU A 38 21.22 -1.09 19.47
CA LEU A 38 20.45 -2.14 20.12
C LEU A 38 21.20 -3.48 20.04
N PRO A 39 21.21 -4.30 21.11
CA PRO A 39 21.87 -5.61 21.09
C PRO A 39 21.25 -6.51 20.00
N SER A 40 22.00 -7.49 19.48
CA SER A 40 21.45 -8.41 18.48
C SER A 40 20.19 -9.11 19.00
N PRO A 41 19.13 -9.26 18.19
CA PRO A 41 17.90 -9.90 18.62
C PRO A 41 18.13 -11.37 18.95
N SER A 42 17.57 -11.84 20.06
CA SER A 42 17.69 -13.24 20.52
C SER A 42 16.74 -14.22 19.81
N SER A 43 15.67 -13.71 19.20
CA SER A 43 14.66 -14.52 18.49
C SER A 43 14.05 -13.75 17.32
N PHE A 44 13.46 -14.48 16.37
CA PHE A 44 12.74 -13.89 15.23
C PHE A 44 11.58 -13.00 15.68
N TYR A 45 10.84 -13.41 16.71
CA TYR A 45 9.77 -12.61 17.32
C TYR A 45 10.30 -11.27 17.82
N ASN A 46 11.38 -11.26 18.60
CA ASN A 46 12.00 -10.04 19.13
C ASN A 46 12.56 -9.15 18.02
N PHE A 47 13.12 -9.74 16.96
CA PHE A 47 13.55 -9.00 15.77
C PHE A 47 12.38 -8.27 15.10
N MET A 48 11.25 -8.96 14.93
CA MET A 48 10.06 -8.40 14.28
C MET A 48 9.40 -7.28 15.10
N ILE A 49 9.21 -7.48 16.42
CA ILE A 49 8.64 -6.45 17.29
C ILE A 49 9.48 -5.17 17.29
N ARG A 50 10.82 -5.31 17.33
CA ARG A 50 11.72 -4.14 17.23
C ARG A 50 11.52 -3.37 15.93
N ARG A 51 11.33 -4.06 14.81
CA ARG A 51 11.05 -3.43 13.52
C ARG A 51 9.70 -2.71 13.53
N PHE A 52 8.68 -3.28 14.17
CA PHE A 52 7.37 -2.63 14.31
C PHE A 52 7.47 -1.34 15.12
N VAL A 53 8.19 -1.36 16.24
CA VAL A 53 8.45 -0.17 17.06
C VAL A 53 9.22 0.88 16.27
N CYS A 54 10.27 0.48 15.54
CA CYS A 54 11.04 1.40 14.69
C CYS A 54 10.19 2.01 13.57
N ALA A 55 9.33 1.22 12.92
CA ALA A 55 8.39 1.69 11.91
C ALA A 55 7.42 2.72 12.49
N ALA A 56 6.86 2.43 13.67
CA ALA A 56 5.93 3.32 14.36
C ALA A 56 6.61 4.64 14.74
N ILE A 57 7.81 4.60 15.35
CA ILE A 57 8.59 5.80 15.69
C ILE A 57 8.88 6.63 14.44
N SER A 58 9.33 5.98 13.36
CA SER A 58 9.62 6.66 12.10
C SER A 58 8.38 7.33 11.49
N THR A 59 7.25 6.64 11.57
CA THR A 59 5.96 7.13 11.07
C THR A 59 5.50 8.34 11.86
N VAL A 60 5.51 8.26 13.20
CA VAL A 60 5.14 9.38 14.08
C VAL A 60 6.06 10.57 13.85
N ALA A 61 7.38 10.35 13.78
CA ALA A 61 8.33 11.42 13.48
C ALA A 61 8.06 12.08 12.12
N SER A 62 7.75 11.28 11.09
CA SER A 62 7.43 11.79 9.74
C SER A 62 6.13 12.57 9.71
N LEU A 63 5.09 12.12 10.42
CA LEU A 63 3.81 12.83 10.55
C LEU A 63 3.99 14.18 11.25
N VAL A 64 4.69 14.19 12.39
CA VAL A 64 4.97 15.41 13.15
C VAL A 64 5.80 16.39 12.29
N PHE A 65 6.88 15.91 11.67
CA PHE A 65 7.72 16.72 10.79
C PHE A 65 6.93 17.32 9.61
N THR A 66 6.07 16.53 8.98
CA THR A 66 5.23 16.99 7.87
C THR A 66 4.21 18.03 8.32
N ALA A 67 3.58 17.84 9.48
CA ALA A 67 2.65 18.83 10.05
C ALA A 67 3.32 20.18 10.35
N TYR A 68 4.60 20.20 10.72
CA TYR A 68 5.35 21.45 10.91
C TYR A 68 5.76 22.14 9.61
N ILE A 69 6.02 21.38 8.54
CA ILE A 69 6.44 21.94 7.24
C ILE A 69 5.24 22.43 6.44
N LEU A 70 4.10 21.72 6.51
CA LEU A 70 2.91 22.10 5.78
C LEU A 70 2.33 23.42 6.31
N PRO A 71 1.75 24.25 5.43
CA PRO A 71 1.19 25.54 5.80
C PRO A 71 -0.19 25.39 6.46
N ILE A 72 -0.25 24.67 7.57
CA ILE A 72 -1.47 24.38 8.32
C ILE A 72 -1.81 25.61 9.19
N LYS A 73 -2.98 26.21 8.94
CA LYS A 73 -3.43 27.42 9.66
C LYS A 73 -4.00 27.12 11.06
N SER A 74 -4.55 25.92 11.29
CA SER A 74 -5.14 25.52 12.57
C SER A 74 -4.66 24.14 13.03
N TRP A 75 -4.37 24.01 14.31
CA TRP A 75 -3.88 22.77 14.92
C TRP A 75 -5.01 21.89 15.48
N GLU A 76 -6.21 22.00 14.91
CA GLU A 76 -7.33 21.14 15.29
C GLU A 76 -7.10 19.71 14.79
N ALA A 77 -7.34 18.73 15.65
CA ALA A 77 -7.06 17.33 15.34
C ALA A 77 -7.80 16.84 14.09
N SER A 78 -9.06 17.26 13.88
CA SER A 78 -9.85 16.92 12.70
C SER A 78 -9.20 17.44 11.41
N LEU A 79 -8.65 18.65 11.44
CA LEU A 79 -8.00 19.27 10.28
C LEU A 79 -6.66 18.62 9.98
N ILE A 80 -5.83 18.37 11.00
CA ILE A 80 -4.55 17.67 10.85
C ILE A 80 -4.78 16.25 10.30
N LEU A 81 -5.74 15.51 10.85
CA LEU A 81 -6.09 14.19 10.31
C LEU A 81 -6.57 14.27 8.85
N GLY A 82 -7.35 15.31 8.52
CA GLY A 82 -7.76 15.60 7.15
C GLY A 82 -6.61 15.84 6.19
N VAL A 83 -5.53 16.51 6.62
CA VAL A 83 -4.30 16.71 5.81
C VAL A 83 -3.68 15.38 5.41
N PHE A 84 -3.64 14.42 6.34
CA PHE A 84 -3.13 13.07 6.10
C PHE A 84 -4.14 12.13 5.43
N GLY A 85 -5.32 12.64 5.02
CA GLY A 85 -6.38 11.85 4.41
C GLY A 85 -7.08 10.89 5.37
N ILE A 86 -6.93 11.08 6.68
CA ILE A 86 -7.61 10.30 7.72
C ILE A 86 -8.96 10.97 7.98
N ARG A 87 -10.00 10.43 7.35
CA ARG A 87 -11.34 11.01 7.30
C ARG A 87 -12.40 9.94 7.53
N LYS A 88 -13.55 10.36 8.07
CA LYS A 88 -14.71 9.47 8.31
C LYS A 88 -15.79 9.61 7.24
N ASP A 89 -15.87 10.79 6.61
CA ASP A 89 -16.80 11.03 5.51
C ASP A 89 -16.43 10.17 4.30
N HIS A 90 -17.44 9.64 3.61
CA HIS A 90 -17.27 8.77 2.43
C HIS A 90 -16.28 7.61 2.60
N LEU A 91 -16.06 7.14 3.84
CA LEU A 91 -15.07 6.12 4.15
C LEU A 91 -15.39 4.79 3.46
N TRP A 92 -16.67 4.40 3.39
CA TRP A 92 -17.05 3.13 2.76
C TRP A 92 -16.75 3.15 1.26
N GLN A 93 -16.95 4.27 0.56
CA GLN A 93 -16.54 4.44 -0.84
C GLN A 93 -15.02 4.36 -0.95
N GLY A 94 -14.31 5.07 -0.05
CA GLY A 94 -12.86 5.05 0.11
C GLY A 94 -12.27 3.65 0.29
N VAL A 95 -13.04 2.69 0.79
CA VAL A 95 -12.59 1.30 0.98
C VAL A 95 -13.07 0.41 -0.16
N VAL A 96 -14.37 0.41 -0.48
CA VAL A 96 -15.01 -0.56 -1.37
C VAL A 96 -14.57 -0.38 -2.82
N TYR A 97 -14.56 0.85 -3.35
CA TYR A 97 -14.24 1.06 -4.76
C TYR A 97 -12.76 0.80 -5.09
N PRO A 98 -11.78 1.26 -4.29
CA PRO A 98 -10.38 0.91 -4.53
C PRO A 98 -10.10 -0.58 -4.34
N LEU A 99 -10.75 -1.25 -3.40
CA LEU A 99 -10.64 -2.70 -3.25
C LEU A 99 -11.19 -3.44 -4.46
N LEU A 100 -12.39 -3.07 -4.94
CA LEU A 100 -12.98 -3.65 -6.14
C LEU A 100 -12.05 -3.46 -7.34
N LEU A 101 -11.57 -2.24 -7.56
CA LEU A 101 -10.65 -1.93 -8.64
C LEU A 101 -9.36 -2.77 -8.54
N THR A 102 -8.77 -2.86 -7.36
CA THR A 102 -7.55 -3.67 -7.13
C THR A 102 -7.83 -5.15 -7.39
N SER A 103 -8.97 -5.68 -6.92
CA SER A 103 -9.36 -7.07 -7.11
C SER A 103 -9.50 -7.49 -8.58
N LEU A 104 -9.84 -6.55 -9.48
CA LEU A 104 -9.94 -6.81 -10.92
C LEU A 104 -8.59 -7.22 -11.51
N ILE A 105 -7.48 -6.59 -11.09
CA ILE A 105 -6.13 -7.01 -11.50
C ILE A 105 -5.85 -8.45 -11.06
N TYR A 106 -6.40 -8.85 -9.91
CA TYR A 106 -6.22 -10.18 -9.32
C TYR A 106 -7.31 -11.19 -9.70
N ALA A 107 -8.19 -10.87 -10.65
CA ALA A 107 -9.31 -11.74 -11.04
C ALA A 107 -8.84 -13.16 -11.42
N GLY A 108 -7.71 -13.27 -12.14
CA GLY A 108 -7.08 -14.56 -12.45
C GLY A 108 -6.69 -15.36 -11.20
N SER A 109 -5.97 -14.73 -10.26
CA SER A 109 -5.58 -15.35 -8.98
C SER A 109 -6.80 -15.75 -8.14
N LEU A 110 -7.85 -14.93 -8.12
CA LEU A 110 -9.09 -15.21 -7.38
C LEU A 110 -9.81 -16.43 -7.97
N VAL A 111 -9.93 -16.51 -9.29
CA VAL A 111 -10.52 -17.67 -9.98
C VAL A 111 -9.67 -18.92 -9.74
N LEU A 112 -8.34 -18.82 -9.78
CA LEU A 112 -7.45 -19.94 -9.47
C LEU A 112 -7.65 -20.44 -8.03
N ASN A 113 -7.67 -19.54 -7.05
CA ASN A 113 -7.92 -19.90 -5.66
C ASN A 113 -9.29 -20.55 -5.47
N LEU A 114 -10.33 -20.03 -6.15
CA LEU A 114 -11.66 -20.63 -6.13
C LEU A 114 -11.65 -22.05 -6.72
N LEU A 115 -10.98 -22.26 -7.85
CA LEU A 115 -10.86 -23.59 -8.47
C LEU A 115 -10.16 -24.58 -7.54
N LEU A 116 -9.06 -24.18 -6.90
CA LEU A 116 -8.34 -25.03 -5.93
C LEU A 116 -9.21 -25.38 -4.71
N LEU A 117 -10.01 -24.43 -4.22
CA LEU A 117 -10.97 -24.69 -3.15
C LEU A 117 -12.06 -25.67 -3.58
N LEU A 118 -12.57 -25.54 -4.81
CA LEU A 118 -13.56 -26.47 -5.37
C LEU A 118 -12.99 -27.87 -5.59
N GLU A 119 -11.74 -27.99 -6.02
CA GLU A 119 -11.05 -29.29 -6.16
C GLU A 119 -10.84 -29.96 -4.80
N SER A 120 -10.35 -29.21 -3.81
CA SER A 120 -10.22 -29.69 -2.43
C SER A 120 -11.59 -30.14 -1.85
N TRP A 121 -12.66 -29.41 -2.19
CA TRP A 121 -14.02 -29.79 -1.83
C TRP A 121 -14.49 -31.09 -2.49
N LYS A 122 -14.09 -31.34 -3.74
CA LYS A 122 -14.44 -32.54 -4.51
C LYS A 122 -13.68 -33.79 -4.05
N GLU A 123 -12.40 -33.66 -3.70
CA GLU A 123 -11.58 -34.75 -3.18
C GLU A 123 -12.01 -35.19 -1.77
N SER A 124 -12.58 -34.27 -0.99
CA SER A 124 -13.06 -34.51 0.39
C SER A 124 -14.43 -35.24 0.47
N GLY A 125 -14.76 -36.08 -0.52
CA GLY A 125 -15.89 -37.01 -0.51
C GLY A 125 -17.22 -36.45 -1.03
N GLY A 126 -17.67 -36.95 -2.19
CA GLY A 126 -18.95 -36.65 -2.85
C GLY A 126 -20.18 -37.29 -2.21
N GLY A 127 -20.38 -37.08 -0.91
CA GLY A 127 -21.56 -37.54 -0.15
C GLY A 127 -22.38 -36.38 0.40
N CYS A 128 -23.68 -36.40 0.10
CA CYS A 128 -24.76 -35.46 0.38
C CYS A 128 -24.62 -34.55 1.63
N SER A 129 -24.57 -33.23 1.40
CA SER A 129 -25.12 -32.10 2.19
C SER A 129 -24.19 -30.88 2.08
N SER A 130 -24.43 -30.03 1.07
CA SER A 130 -23.70 -28.77 0.84
C SER A 130 -23.67 -27.86 2.08
N PHE A 131 -24.69 -27.93 2.93
CA PHE A 131 -24.88 -27.08 4.10
C PHE A 131 -24.03 -27.48 5.32
N SER A 132 -23.82 -28.78 5.55
CA SER A 132 -23.05 -29.27 6.71
C SER A 132 -21.55 -29.03 6.57
N LYS A 133 -20.99 -29.07 5.35
CA LYS A 133 -19.56 -28.75 5.09
C LYS A 133 -19.27 -27.25 5.05
N PHE A 134 -20.21 -26.42 4.57
CA PHE A 134 -20.12 -24.97 4.71
C PHE A 134 -20.02 -24.58 6.19
N ARG A 135 -20.83 -25.22 7.05
CA ARG A 135 -20.76 -25.05 8.51
C ARG A 135 -19.38 -25.44 9.08
N SER A 136 -18.75 -26.52 8.59
CA SER A 136 -17.40 -26.93 9.01
C SER A 136 -16.31 -25.96 8.54
N PHE A 137 -16.41 -25.42 7.31
CA PHE A 137 -15.51 -24.38 6.82
C PHE A 137 -15.66 -23.09 7.63
N VAL A 138 -16.90 -22.66 7.86
CA VAL A 138 -17.22 -21.51 8.74
C VAL A 138 -16.74 -21.74 10.17
N GLN A 139 -16.73 -22.98 10.67
CA GLN A 139 -16.15 -23.32 11.98
C GLN A 139 -14.62 -23.43 11.98
N ALA A 140 -13.98 -23.70 10.84
CA ALA A 140 -12.53 -23.69 10.68
C ALA A 140 -11.96 -22.27 10.49
N ILE A 141 -12.77 -21.34 9.99
CA ILE A 141 -12.41 -19.93 9.85
C ILE A 141 -11.93 -19.33 11.19
N PRO A 142 -12.64 -19.46 12.33
CA PRO A 142 -12.18 -18.98 13.63
C PRO A 142 -10.82 -19.56 14.05
N ALA A 143 -10.59 -20.86 13.86
CA ALA A 143 -9.33 -21.50 14.23
C ALA A 143 -8.17 -21.05 13.32
N CYS A 144 -8.43 -20.87 12.03
CA CYS A 144 -7.49 -20.32 11.06
C CYS A 144 -7.19 -18.84 11.31
N ILE A 145 -8.20 -18.04 11.65
CA ILE A 145 -8.02 -16.65 12.07
C ILE A 145 -7.19 -16.59 13.34
N LEU A 146 -7.44 -17.45 14.33
CA LEU A 146 -6.71 -17.47 15.60
C LEU A 146 -5.22 -17.86 15.42
N THR A 147 -4.93 -18.81 14.52
CA THR A 147 -3.53 -19.16 14.18
C THR A 147 -2.86 -18.06 13.36
N CYS A 148 -3.58 -17.40 12.44
CA CYS A 148 -3.07 -16.24 11.70
C CYS A 148 -2.80 -15.03 12.61
N VAL A 149 -3.67 -14.75 13.59
CA VAL A 149 -3.49 -13.65 14.56
C VAL A 149 -2.29 -13.90 15.48
N SER A 150 -1.89 -15.15 15.67
CA SER A 150 -0.71 -15.50 16.47
C SER A 150 0.60 -15.36 15.71
N ASP A 151 0.57 -15.27 14.37
CA ASP A 151 1.76 -15.10 13.54
C ASP A 151 2.12 -13.61 13.40
N VAL A 152 3.30 -13.24 13.88
CA VAL A 152 3.84 -11.88 13.75
C VAL A 152 4.06 -11.49 12.29
N SER A 153 4.30 -12.46 11.40
CA SER A 153 4.45 -12.20 9.96
C SER A 153 3.12 -11.77 9.32
N PHE A 154 2.01 -12.28 9.81
CA PHE A 154 0.66 -11.88 9.40
C PHE A 154 0.37 -10.43 9.80
N TRP A 155 0.64 -10.08 11.06
CA TRP A 155 0.53 -8.69 11.55
C TRP A 155 1.42 -7.72 10.78
N ARG A 156 2.64 -8.12 10.44
CA ARG A 156 3.52 -7.33 9.56
C ARG A 156 2.82 -7.05 8.24
N ASN A 157 2.39 -8.10 7.54
CA ASN A 157 1.94 -8.02 6.15
C ASN A 157 0.62 -7.29 5.98
N LEU A 158 -0.32 -7.43 6.93
CA LEU A 158 -1.68 -6.91 6.78
C LEU A 158 -1.96 -5.65 7.58
N VAL A 159 -1.16 -5.33 8.59
CA VAL A 159 -1.44 -4.19 9.47
C VAL A 159 -0.25 -3.24 9.51
N VAL A 160 0.87 -3.70 10.08
CA VAL A 160 1.97 -2.78 10.41
C VAL A 160 2.59 -2.19 9.15
N ALA A 161 3.05 -3.02 8.21
CA ALA A 161 3.73 -2.52 7.01
C ALA A 161 2.80 -1.68 6.12
N PRO A 162 1.58 -2.12 5.75
CA PRO A 162 0.69 -1.28 4.94
C PRO A 162 0.38 0.06 5.60
N LEU A 163 0.09 0.07 6.91
CA LEU A 163 -0.29 1.29 7.61
C LEU A 163 0.87 2.29 7.68
N THR A 164 2.05 1.84 8.12
CA THR A 164 3.20 2.74 8.29
C THR A 164 3.74 3.22 6.94
N GLU A 165 3.75 2.35 5.92
CA GLU A 165 4.20 2.70 4.58
C GLU A 165 3.25 3.69 3.90
N GLU A 166 1.92 3.48 3.96
CA GLU A 166 0.99 4.45 3.36
C GLU A 166 0.97 5.79 4.11
N LEU A 167 1.13 5.80 5.44
CA LEU A 167 1.27 7.05 6.18
C LEU A 167 2.51 7.83 5.76
N VAL A 168 3.69 7.19 5.71
CA VAL A 168 4.94 7.87 5.39
C VAL A 168 5.01 8.26 3.92
N PHE A 169 4.76 7.32 3.01
CA PHE A 169 5.01 7.53 1.58
C PHE A 169 3.86 8.25 0.87
N ARG A 170 2.61 8.17 1.38
CA ARG A 170 1.44 8.82 0.74
C ARG A 170 0.99 9.99 1.60
N ALA A 171 0.58 9.74 2.83
CA ALA A 171 0.02 10.80 3.67
C ALA A 171 1.02 11.93 3.97
N CYS A 172 2.32 11.64 4.10
CA CYS A 172 3.32 12.68 4.32
C CYS A 172 3.91 13.25 3.02
N MET A 173 4.49 12.40 2.17
CA MET A 173 5.27 12.87 1.02
C MET A 173 4.41 13.52 -0.07
N VAL A 174 3.21 12.98 -0.36
CA VAL A 174 2.38 13.50 -1.46
C VAL A 174 1.91 14.93 -1.17
N PRO A 175 1.33 15.26 0.02
CA PRO A 175 1.02 16.65 0.37
C PRO A 175 2.18 17.63 0.25
N LEU A 176 3.39 17.24 0.68
CA LEU A 176 4.58 18.09 0.57
C LEU A 176 4.91 18.43 -0.88
N LEU A 177 4.88 17.43 -1.77
CA LEU A 177 5.14 17.64 -3.20
C LEU A 177 4.05 18.51 -3.84
N LEU A 178 2.79 18.26 -3.53
CA LEU A 178 1.68 19.06 -4.06
C LEU A 178 1.76 20.53 -3.59
N CYS A 179 2.03 20.76 -2.30
CA CYS A 179 2.20 22.11 -1.74
C CYS A 179 3.48 22.82 -2.20
N ALA A 180 4.47 22.09 -2.71
CA ALA A 180 5.64 22.67 -3.37
C ALA A 180 5.43 22.97 -4.87
N GLY A 181 4.19 22.81 -5.36
CA GLY A 181 3.81 23.16 -6.73
C GLY A 181 4.15 22.08 -7.78
N PHE A 182 4.44 20.85 -7.37
CA PHE A 182 4.65 19.77 -8.34
C PHE A 182 3.36 19.46 -9.09
N ARG A 183 3.48 19.17 -10.40
CA ARG A 183 2.37 18.58 -11.16
C ARG A 183 2.04 17.20 -10.58
N ILE A 184 0.77 16.84 -10.58
CA ILE A 184 0.26 15.57 -10.04
C ILE A 184 1.04 14.36 -10.55
N TYR A 185 1.35 14.32 -11.86
CA TYR A 185 2.09 13.21 -12.46
C TYR A 185 3.45 12.97 -11.76
N TYR A 186 4.17 14.03 -11.40
CA TYR A 186 5.44 13.88 -10.68
C TYR A 186 5.23 13.37 -9.25
N ALA A 187 4.19 13.85 -8.55
CA ALA A 187 3.86 13.36 -7.21
C ALA A 187 3.46 11.88 -7.22
N ILE A 188 2.79 11.41 -8.28
CA ILE A 188 2.43 10.00 -8.46
C ILE A 188 3.67 9.11 -8.59
N PHE A 189 4.68 9.51 -9.38
CA PHE A 189 5.82 8.64 -9.69
C PHE A 189 7.05 8.84 -8.79
N LEU A 190 7.24 10.02 -8.18
CA LEU A 190 8.43 10.30 -7.38
C LEU A 190 8.45 9.52 -6.05
N CYS A 191 7.34 9.52 -5.29
CA CYS A 191 7.27 8.80 -4.02
C CYS A 191 7.50 7.28 -4.16
N PRO A 192 6.89 6.58 -5.15
CA PRO A 192 7.12 5.15 -5.38
C PRO A 192 8.54 4.81 -5.80
N ILE A 193 9.21 5.69 -6.55
CA ILE A 193 10.62 5.47 -6.91
C ILE A 193 11.47 5.47 -5.65
N LEU A 194 11.33 6.49 -4.78
CA LEU A 194 12.04 6.54 -3.50
C LEU A 194 11.72 5.31 -2.61
N PHE A 195 10.45 4.91 -2.57
CA PHE A 195 9.99 3.71 -1.87
C PHE A 195 10.57 2.40 -2.44
N SER A 196 10.77 2.30 -3.75
CA SER A 196 11.38 1.12 -4.37
C SER A 196 12.88 1.05 -4.13
N LEU A 197 13.60 2.18 -4.20
CA LEU A 197 15.04 2.24 -3.94
C LEU A 197 15.38 1.81 -2.51
N ALA A 198 14.51 2.16 -1.56
CA ALA A 198 14.51 1.69 -0.18
C ALA A 198 14.54 0.15 -0.04
N HIS A 199 13.93 -0.57 -1.01
CA HIS A 199 13.85 -2.03 -1.03
C HIS A 199 15.01 -2.71 -1.75
N LEU A 200 15.92 -1.96 -2.41
CA LEU A 200 17.16 -2.52 -2.99
C LEU A 200 18.04 -3.21 -1.93
N ASN A 201 17.88 -2.89 -0.65
CA ASN A 201 18.59 -3.58 0.44
C ASN A 201 18.31 -5.10 0.46
N HIS A 202 17.16 -5.56 -0.03
CA HIS A 202 16.85 -7.00 -0.19
C HIS A 202 17.70 -7.68 -1.27
N PHE A 203 18.13 -6.93 -2.30
CA PHE A 203 19.06 -7.45 -3.32
C PHE A 203 20.36 -7.95 -2.69
N ARG A 204 20.91 -7.15 -1.77
CA ARG A 204 22.14 -7.48 -1.04
C ARG A 204 21.96 -8.74 -0.19
N GLU A 205 20.81 -8.89 0.47
CA GLU A 205 20.53 -10.05 1.31
C GLU A 205 20.35 -11.34 0.49
N MET A 206 19.63 -11.29 -0.63
CA MET A 206 19.44 -12.46 -1.50
C MET A 206 20.72 -12.91 -2.21
N TYR A 207 21.54 -11.96 -2.66
CA TYR A 207 22.82 -12.25 -3.32
C TYR A 207 23.83 -12.89 -2.36
N ILE A 208 23.97 -12.35 -1.15
CA ILE A 208 24.99 -12.79 -0.19
C ILE A 208 24.59 -14.08 0.54
N LYS A 209 23.30 -14.28 0.89
CA LYS A 209 22.88 -15.43 1.71
C LYS A 209 22.48 -16.69 0.93
N HIS A 210 21.97 -16.58 -0.29
CA HIS A 210 21.35 -17.73 -0.99
C HIS A 210 22.16 -18.30 -2.16
N ASN A 211 23.36 -17.79 -2.45
CA ASN A 211 24.27 -18.29 -3.50
C ASN A 211 23.57 -18.57 -4.85
N ARG A 212 22.56 -17.75 -5.19
CA ARG A 212 21.80 -17.85 -6.45
C ARG A 212 22.59 -17.16 -7.57
N SER A 213 22.46 -17.64 -8.81
CA SER A 213 23.14 -16.97 -9.94
C SER A 213 22.68 -15.52 -10.08
N TYR A 214 23.63 -14.63 -10.36
CA TYR A 214 23.42 -13.18 -10.44
C TYR A 214 22.22 -12.80 -11.31
N ILE A 215 22.07 -13.47 -12.46
CA ILE A 215 20.99 -13.21 -13.42
C ILE A 215 19.62 -13.55 -12.83
N LYS A 216 19.48 -14.71 -12.17
CA LYS A 216 18.19 -15.14 -11.61
C LYS A 216 17.80 -14.31 -10.39
N ALA A 217 18.78 -13.98 -9.53
CA ALA A 217 18.54 -13.11 -8.38
C ALA A 217 18.15 -11.69 -8.82
N SER A 218 18.86 -11.13 -9.81
CA SER A 218 18.56 -9.82 -10.39
C SER A 218 17.19 -9.77 -11.04
N LEU A 219 16.78 -10.81 -11.78
CA LEU A 219 15.47 -10.86 -12.42
C LEU A 219 14.32 -10.89 -11.40
N ILE A 220 14.43 -11.72 -10.34
CA ILE A 220 13.41 -11.83 -9.29
C ILE A 220 13.28 -10.52 -8.52
N VAL A 221 14.42 -9.94 -8.09
CA VAL A 221 14.41 -8.69 -7.34
C VAL A 221 13.97 -7.52 -8.23
N GLY A 222 14.41 -7.48 -9.49
CA GLY A 222 13.97 -6.48 -10.46
C GLY A 222 12.47 -6.53 -10.72
N LEU A 223 11.89 -7.73 -10.84
CA LEU A 223 10.43 -7.91 -10.97
C LEU A 223 9.70 -7.43 -9.72
N GLN A 224 10.19 -7.78 -8.53
CA GLN A 224 9.61 -7.35 -7.26
C GLN A 224 9.66 -5.83 -7.12
N LEU A 225 10.80 -5.20 -7.40
CA LEU A 225 10.96 -3.75 -7.36
C LEU A 225 10.08 -3.04 -8.40
N GLY A 226 10.03 -3.57 -9.62
CA GLY A 226 9.16 -3.04 -10.68
C GLY A 226 7.69 -3.09 -10.27
N TYR A 227 7.24 -4.21 -9.70
CA TYR A 227 5.91 -4.34 -9.14
C TYR A 227 5.66 -3.33 -8.01
N THR A 228 6.61 -3.15 -7.10
CA THR A 228 6.53 -2.16 -6.02
C THR A 228 6.40 -0.72 -6.53
N VAL A 229 7.10 -0.35 -7.61
CA VAL A 229 6.96 0.98 -8.24
C VAL A 229 5.56 1.15 -8.85
N VAL A 230 5.10 0.14 -9.60
CA VAL A 230 3.77 0.18 -10.26
C VAL A 230 2.65 0.28 -9.23
N PHE A 231 2.66 -0.62 -8.23
CA PHE A 231 1.70 -0.57 -7.13
C PHE A 231 1.79 0.76 -6.39
N GLY A 232 3.00 1.24 -6.13
CA GLY A 232 3.19 2.48 -5.42
C GLY A 232 2.63 3.70 -6.17
N ALA A 233 2.76 3.73 -7.49
CA ALA A 233 2.17 4.78 -8.33
C ALA A 233 0.64 4.69 -8.32
N TYR A 234 0.08 3.47 -8.36
CA TYR A 234 -1.35 3.25 -8.19
C TYR A 234 -1.86 3.70 -6.81
N ALA A 235 -1.15 3.42 -5.72
CA ALA A 235 -1.49 3.89 -4.38
C ALA A 235 -1.46 5.43 -4.29
N SER A 236 -0.43 6.08 -4.85
CA SER A 236 -0.38 7.55 -4.93
C SER A 236 -1.53 8.12 -5.75
N PHE A 237 -1.87 7.48 -6.88
CA PHE A 237 -3.02 7.86 -7.70
C PHE A 237 -4.34 7.76 -6.90
N LEU A 238 -4.58 6.65 -6.20
CA LEU A 238 -5.76 6.48 -5.35
C LEU A 238 -5.83 7.56 -4.26
N PHE A 239 -4.73 7.81 -3.56
CA PHE A 239 -4.66 8.83 -2.51
C PHE A 239 -5.00 10.22 -3.06
N ILE A 240 -4.36 10.61 -4.17
CA ILE A 240 -4.55 11.92 -4.80
C ILE A 240 -5.99 12.09 -5.30
N ARG A 241 -6.58 11.06 -5.93
CA ARG A 241 -7.91 11.13 -6.53
C ARG A 241 -9.05 11.10 -5.50
N THR A 242 -8.87 10.33 -4.43
CA THR A 242 -9.91 10.16 -3.40
C THR A 242 -9.77 11.16 -2.26
N GLY A 243 -8.54 11.57 -1.92
CA GLY A 243 -8.26 12.33 -0.71
C GLY A 243 -8.38 11.51 0.59
N HIS A 244 -8.39 10.18 0.48
CA HIS A 244 -8.54 9.25 1.59
C HIS A 244 -7.34 8.32 1.69
N LEU A 245 -6.78 8.19 2.90
CA LEU A 245 -5.72 7.22 3.19
C LEU A 245 -6.23 5.77 3.14
N ALA A 246 -7.52 5.57 3.43
CA ALA A 246 -8.14 4.25 3.39
C ALA A 246 -8.04 3.61 1.98
N ALA A 247 -8.13 4.41 0.91
CA ALA A 247 -8.08 3.93 -0.46
C ALA A 247 -6.80 3.17 -0.81
N PRO A 248 -5.59 3.78 -0.72
CA PRO A 248 -4.35 3.05 -0.92
C PRO A 248 -4.10 2.00 0.16
N LEU A 249 -4.49 2.23 1.42
CA LEU A 249 -4.25 1.30 2.52
C LEU A 249 -4.90 -0.06 2.28
N PHE A 250 -6.20 -0.08 1.96
CA PHE A 250 -6.89 -1.35 1.72
C PHE A 250 -6.47 -2.03 0.43
N ALA A 251 -6.15 -1.26 -0.62
CA ALA A 251 -5.52 -1.80 -1.83
C ALA A 251 -4.17 -2.47 -1.51
N HIS A 252 -3.35 -1.86 -0.63
CA HIS A 252 -2.08 -2.41 -0.18
C HIS A 252 -2.27 -3.70 0.62
N ILE A 253 -3.16 -3.70 1.62
CA ILE A 253 -3.47 -4.90 2.40
C ILE A 253 -3.89 -6.06 1.49
N PHE A 254 -4.74 -5.77 0.50
CA PHE A 254 -5.19 -6.77 -0.47
C PHE A 254 -4.04 -7.30 -1.34
N CYS A 255 -3.17 -6.42 -1.84
CA CYS A 255 -1.98 -6.81 -2.59
C CYS A 255 -1.01 -7.66 -1.76
N ASN A 256 -0.79 -7.32 -0.49
CA ASN A 256 0.07 -8.10 0.40
C ASN A 256 -0.51 -9.47 0.73
N TYR A 257 -1.84 -9.57 0.80
CA TYR A 257 -2.53 -10.84 0.98
C TYR A 257 -2.44 -11.73 -0.27
N MET A 258 -2.72 -11.15 -1.45
CA MET A 258 -2.75 -11.90 -2.72
C MET A 258 -1.37 -12.19 -3.31
N GLY A 259 -0.36 -11.39 -2.97
CA GLY A 259 0.98 -11.48 -3.55
C GLY A 259 1.05 -10.95 -4.99
N LEU A 260 1.85 -11.59 -5.85
CA LEU A 260 1.94 -11.23 -7.26
C LEU A 260 0.72 -11.75 -8.04
N PRO A 261 0.13 -10.96 -8.95
CA PRO A 261 -0.99 -11.41 -9.77
C PRO A 261 -0.57 -12.53 -10.70
N VAL A 262 -1.35 -13.61 -10.73
CA VAL A 262 -1.13 -14.76 -11.62
C VAL A 262 -1.85 -14.49 -12.94
N LEU A 263 -1.09 -14.13 -13.97
CA LEU A 263 -1.63 -13.82 -15.30
C LEU A 263 -1.73 -15.07 -16.20
N LEU A 264 -0.82 -16.03 -16.01
CA LEU A 264 -0.74 -17.26 -16.79
C LEU A 264 -0.46 -18.43 -15.85
N HIS A 265 -1.34 -19.42 -15.81
CA HIS A 265 -1.17 -20.60 -14.98
C HIS A 265 -1.35 -21.90 -15.79
N PRO A 266 -0.47 -22.92 -15.64
CA PRO A 266 -0.58 -24.18 -16.37
C PRO A 266 -1.82 -25.02 -16.04
N ARG A 267 -2.42 -24.82 -14.86
CA ARG A 267 -3.73 -25.38 -14.48
C ARG A 267 -4.82 -24.35 -14.71
N GLY A 268 -5.89 -24.72 -15.41
CA GLY A 268 -7.00 -23.81 -15.75
C GLY A 268 -6.73 -22.88 -16.93
N LYS A 269 -5.85 -23.29 -17.87
CA LYS A 269 -5.21 -22.48 -18.94
C LYS A 269 -6.13 -21.54 -19.73
N GLY A 270 -7.42 -21.86 -19.86
CA GLY A 270 -8.42 -20.99 -20.50
C GLY A 270 -9.12 -20.04 -19.52
N LEU A 271 -9.76 -20.57 -18.49
CA LEU A 271 -10.62 -19.80 -17.58
C LEU A 271 -9.83 -18.79 -16.74
N VAL A 272 -8.68 -19.18 -16.18
CA VAL A 272 -7.84 -18.30 -15.35
C VAL A 272 -7.28 -17.15 -16.19
N SER A 273 -6.77 -17.47 -17.39
CA SER A 273 -6.23 -16.48 -18.32
C SER A 273 -7.32 -15.53 -18.84
N ALA A 274 -8.51 -16.05 -19.15
CA ALA A 274 -9.66 -15.26 -19.56
C ALA A 274 -10.13 -14.32 -18.44
N ALA A 275 -10.19 -14.81 -17.20
CA ALA A 275 -10.52 -13.99 -16.03
C ALA A 275 -9.47 -12.91 -15.77
N ALA A 276 -8.19 -13.23 -15.90
CA ALA A 276 -7.11 -12.25 -15.79
C ALA A 276 -7.23 -11.15 -16.86
N LEU A 277 -7.47 -11.52 -18.12
CA LEU A 277 -7.65 -10.55 -19.21
C LEU A 277 -8.89 -9.67 -19.01
N ALA A 278 -10.04 -10.29 -18.68
CA ALA A 278 -11.27 -9.57 -18.37
C ALA A 278 -11.08 -8.62 -17.17
N GLY A 279 -10.34 -9.07 -16.15
CA GLY A 279 -9.96 -8.28 -14.99
C GLY A 279 -9.12 -7.04 -15.37
N VAL A 280 -8.10 -7.20 -16.21
CA VAL A 280 -7.28 -6.08 -16.70
C VAL A 280 -8.10 -5.09 -17.52
N VAL A 281 -8.96 -5.58 -18.43
CA VAL A 281 -9.86 -4.72 -19.21
C VAL A 281 -10.83 -3.97 -18.29
N GLY A 282 -11.40 -4.67 -17.30
CA GLY A 282 -12.25 -4.07 -16.27
C GLY A 282 -11.52 -3.01 -15.46
N PHE A 283 -10.27 -3.26 -15.06
CA PHE A 283 -9.46 -2.29 -14.34
C PHE A 283 -9.24 -1.02 -15.16
N VAL A 284 -8.79 -1.14 -16.41
CA VAL A 284 -8.50 0.02 -17.27
C VAL A 284 -9.76 0.84 -17.55
N THR A 285 -10.90 0.18 -17.79
CA THR A 285 -12.16 0.85 -18.09
C THR A 285 -12.78 1.54 -16.85
N LEU A 286 -12.64 0.93 -15.67
CA LEU A 286 -13.24 1.44 -14.42
C LEU A 286 -12.30 2.32 -13.60
N LEU A 287 -11.01 2.39 -13.93
CA LEU A 287 -10.00 3.17 -13.20
C LEU A 287 -10.44 4.62 -12.97
N PHE A 288 -10.81 5.35 -14.02
CA PHE A 288 -11.25 6.74 -13.89
C PHE A 288 -12.69 6.89 -13.37
N PRO A 289 -13.69 6.10 -13.82
CA PRO A 289 -15.05 6.15 -13.29
C PRO A 289 -15.15 5.92 -11.78
N LEU A 290 -14.47 4.90 -11.25
CA LEU A 290 -14.53 4.55 -9.83
C LEU A 290 -13.65 5.45 -8.95
N THR A 291 -12.73 6.24 -9.53
CA THR A 291 -11.88 7.18 -8.79
C THR A 291 -12.26 8.64 -9.06
N LYS A 292 -13.52 8.91 -9.43
CA LYS A 292 -14.02 10.28 -9.60
C LYS A 292 -14.05 11.01 -8.24
N PRO A 293 -13.38 12.16 -8.08
CA PRO A 293 -13.29 12.89 -6.80
C PRO A 293 -14.63 13.16 -6.11
N LEU A 294 -15.68 13.46 -6.89
CA LEU A 294 -17.04 13.74 -6.41
C LEU A 294 -17.69 12.55 -5.69
N MET A 295 -17.21 11.32 -5.88
CA MET A 295 -17.72 10.15 -5.14
C MET A 295 -17.16 10.05 -3.72
N TYR A 296 -16.10 10.82 -3.40
CA TYR A 296 -15.35 10.73 -2.15
C TYR A 296 -15.32 12.05 -1.38
N ASN A 297 -15.81 13.14 -1.98
CA ASN A 297 -15.71 14.49 -1.46
C ASN A 297 -16.96 15.31 -1.80
N ASP A 298 -17.44 16.08 -0.83
CA ASP A 298 -18.61 16.95 -1.01
C ASP A 298 -18.31 18.18 -1.88
N ARG A 299 -17.03 18.57 -1.98
CA ARG A 299 -16.56 19.72 -2.77
C ARG A 299 -15.23 19.41 -3.44
N THR A 300 -15.04 19.90 -4.66
CA THR A 300 -13.82 19.70 -5.46
C THR A 300 -13.19 21.01 -5.95
N ASN A 301 -13.63 22.15 -5.43
CA ASN A 301 -13.15 23.49 -5.81
C ASN A 301 -12.55 24.21 -4.60
N ASN A 302 -11.60 25.12 -4.83
CA ASN A 302 -10.94 25.96 -3.81
C ASN A 302 -10.32 25.18 -2.65
N CYS A 303 -9.61 24.10 -2.98
CA CYS A 303 -9.02 23.22 -2.00
C CYS A 303 -7.62 23.70 -1.58
N PRO A 304 -7.21 23.45 -0.33
CA PRO A 304 -5.83 23.58 0.07
C PRO A 304 -4.85 22.79 -0.80
N CYS A 305 -3.59 23.22 -0.85
CA CYS A 305 -2.56 22.64 -1.71
C CYS A 305 -2.29 21.14 -1.46
N TRP A 306 -2.57 20.63 -0.26
CA TRP A 306 -2.38 19.22 0.10
C TRP A 306 -3.47 18.29 -0.44
N LEU A 307 -4.60 18.83 -0.93
CA LEU A 307 -5.71 18.05 -1.47
C LEU A 307 -5.60 17.93 -2.99
N GLY A 308 -4.91 16.88 -3.45
CA GLY A 308 -4.59 16.69 -4.86
C GLY A 308 -5.79 16.46 -5.79
N TYR A 309 -6.95 16.06 -5.28
CA TYR A 309 -8.13 15.75 -6.11
C TYR A 309 -8.75 16.98 -6.78
N CYS A 310 -8.46 18.19 -6.29
CA CYS A 310 -8.99 19.44 -6.85
C CYS A 310 -8.16 19.96 -8.04
N LEU A 311 -6.99 19.37 -8.26
CA LEU A 311 -6.09 19.70 -9.37
C LEU A 311 -6.42 18.89 -10.65
N TRP A 312 -7.47 18.06 -10.61
CA TRP A 312 -7.85 17.11 -11.67
C TRP A 312 -9.03 17.56 -12.54
N ASN A 313 -9.34 18.87 -12.57
CA ASN A 313 -10.37 19.41 -13.44
C ASN A 313 -9.94 19.42 -14.92
#